data_AF-A0A0D7ACB0-F1
#
_entry.id   AF-A0A0D7ACB0-F1
#
_cell.length_a   1.000
_cell.length_b   1.000
_cell.length_c   1.000
_cell.angle_alpha   90.00
_cell.angle_beta   90.00
_cell.angle_gamma   90.00
#
_symmetry.space_group_name_H-M   'P 1'
#
loop_
_entity.id
_entity.type
_entity.pdbx_description
1 polymer ?
#
loop_
_entity_poly.entity_id
_entity_poly.type
_entity_poly.pdbx_seq_one_letter_code
_entity_poly.pdbx_strand_id
1 'polypeptide(L)'
;MSTLSGKTVLVIGGSSGIGFAVALGSLKANAERVIIASSSHDRVANALERLKARYTTETGSSAKGRIDSRVIDATNPAAVKALFAELGEIDHLEFDLSSEKARSSMDARYWSALQAAQSAQIKPGGSITFTIGSAFHNPYKKWALLVGTAGAFDAATRALAVELAPIRVNVVCPGAVDTEAS
;
A
#
# COMPACT_ATOMS: atom_id res chain seq x y z
N MET A 1 -8.99 -21.40 -3.33
CA MET A 1 -8.96 -20.61 -4.58
C MET A 1 -7.72 -19.73 -4.52
N SER A 2 -6.74 -19.94 -5.39
CA SER A 2 -5.55 -19.08 -5.51
C SER A 2 -5.86 -17.90 -6.43
N THR A 3 -6.14 -16.73 -5.86
CA THR A 3 -6.68 -15.58 -6.59
C THR A 3 -5.61 -14.67 -7.22
N LEU A 4 -4.36 -14.74 -6.76
CA LEU A 4 -3.27 -13.86 -7.23
C LEU A 4 -2.15 -14.60 -7.98
N SER A 5 -2.39 -15.83 -8.46
CA SER A 5 -1.36 -16.55 -9.23
C SER A 5 -0.97 -15.78 -10.50
N GLY A 6 0.34 -15.63 -10.73
CA GLY A 6 0.89 -14.84 -11.85
C GLY A 6 0.81 -13.32 -11.65
N LYS A 7 0.41 -12.84 -10.46
CA LYS A 7 0.22 -11.42 -10.18
C LYS A 7 1.40 -10.81 -9.44
N THR A 8 1.74 -9.57 -9.80
CA THR A 8 2.70 -8.71 -9.09
C THR A 8 1.97 -7.67 -8.26
N VAL A 9 2.24 -7.64 -6.96
CA VAL A 9 1.64 -6.72 -5.99
C VAL A 9 2.71 -5.81 -5.41
N LEU A 10 2.53 -4.49 -5.52
CA LEU A 10 3.33 -3.47 -4.84
C LEU A 10 2.56 -2.90 -3.65
N VAL A 11 3.20 -2.83 -2.48
CA VAL A 11 2.64 -2.31 -1.23
C VAL A 11 3.53 -1.17 -0.72
N ILE A 12 3.09 0.07 -0.91
CA ILE A 12 3.77 1.26 -0.36
C ILE A 12 3.25 1.48 1.06
N GLY A 13 4.15 1.44 2.05
CA GLY A 13 3.78 1.32 3.46
C GLY A 13 3.83 -0.13 3.98
N GLY A 14 4.32 -1.08 3.19
CA GLY A 14 4.33 -2.51 3.53
C GLY A 14 5.30 -2.97 4.62
N SER A 15 5.98 -2.05 5.35
CA SER A 15 6.98 -2.42 6.36
C SER A 15 6.39 -2.71 7.76
N SER A 16 5.14 -2.36 8.00
CA SER A 16 4.46 -2.60 9.28
C SER A 16 2.94 -2.58 9.12
N GLY A 17 2.21 -2.97 10.16
CA GLY A 17 0.76 -2.74 10.26
C GLY A 17 -0.06 -3.36 9.12
N ILE A 18 -0.99 -2.58 8.57
CA ILE A 18 -1.93 -3.06 7.56
C ILE A 18 -1.21 -3.41 6.25
N GLY A 19 -0.32 -2.54 5.76
CA GLY A 19 0.49 -2.84 4.58
C GLY A 19 1.30 -4.15 4.72
N PHE A 20 1.90 -4.41 5.88
CA PHE A 20 2.58 -5.69 6.14
C PHE A 20 1.63 -6.89 6.05
N ALA A 21 0.44 -6.77 6.64
CA ALA A 21 -0.59 -7.82 6.57
C ALA A 21 -1.11 -8.03 5.14
N VAL A 22 -1.24 -6.98 4.34
CA VAL A 22 -1.58 -7.06 2.91
C VAL A 22 -0.50 -7.81 2.12
N ALA A 23 0.78 -7.50 2.37
CA ALA A 23 1.88 -8.21 1.73
C ALA A 23 1.87 -9.71 2.08
N LEU A 24 1.69 -10.05 3.37
CA LEU A 24 1.57 -11.44 3.82
C LEU A 24 0.35 -12.15 3.23
N GLY A 25 -0.81 -11.49 3.21
CA GLY A 25 -2.04 -12.02 2.60
C GLY A 25 -1.88 -12.28 1.10
N SER A 26 -1.17 -11.39 0.39
CA SER A 26 -0.87 -11.53 -1.04
C SER A 26 -0.02 -12.76 -1.32
N LEU A 27 1.00 -13.02 -0.49
CA LEU A 27 1.81 -14.23 -0.58
C LEU A 27 0.96 -15.49 -0.36
N LYS A 28 0.09 -15.49 0.66
CA LYS A 28 -0.82 -16.62 0.95
C LYS A 28 -1.84 -16.83 -0.18
N ALA A 29 -2.20 -15.77 -0.90
CA ALA A 29 -3.03 -15.84 -2.10
C ALA A 29 -2.26 -16.32 -3.36
N ASN A 30 -0.99 -16.72 -3.21
CA ASN A 30 -0.07 -17.18 -4.27
C ASN A 30 0.30 -16.10 -5.29
N ALA A 31 0.44 -14.83 -4.87
CA ALA A 31 1.07 -13.80 -5.70
C ALA A 31 2.43 -14.28 -6.23
N GLU A 32 2.70 -14.07 -7.52
CA GLU A 32 3.99 -14.42 -8.12
C GLU A 32 5.11 -13.54 -7.57
N ARG A 33 4.78 -12.27 -7.30
CA ARG A 33 5.73 -11.29 -6.78
C ARG A 33 5.03 -10.33 -5.83
N VAL A 34 5.60 -10.15 -4.64
CA VAL A 34 5.17 -9.13 -3.68
C VAL A 34 6.35 -8.21 -3.39
N ILE A 35 6.14 -6.91 -3.57
CA ILE A 35 7.14 -5.87 -3.37
C ILE A 35 6.65 -4.98 -2.24
N ILE A 36 7.40 -4.89 -1.14
CA ILE A 36 7.13 -3.93 -0.06
C ILE A 36 8.02 -2.71 -0.20
N ALA A 37 7.47 -1.52 0.03
CA ALA A 37 8.21 -0.28 -0.08
C ALA A 37 8.00 0.62 1.14
N SER A 38 9.08 1.25 1.61
CA SER A 38 9.08 2.12 2.80
C SER A 38 10.23 3.12 2.73
N SER A 39 10.10 4.26 3.41
CA SER A 39 11.14 5.31 3.44
C SER A 39 12.38 4.96 4.27
N SER A 40 12.33 3.91 5.09
CA SER A 40 13.43 3.48 5.94
C SER A 40 14.00 2.14 5.46
N HIS A 41 15.31 2.13 5.25
CA HIS A 41 16.09 0.94 4.90
C HIS A 41 15.94 -0.16 5.94
N ASP A 42 16.15 0.15 7.21
CA ASP A 42 16.09 -0.85 8.28
C ASP A 42 14.69 -1.42 8.46
N ARG A 43 13.65 -0.57 8.39
CA ARG A 43 12.26 -1.03 8.48
C ARG A 43 11.91 -1.98 7.34
N VAL A 44 12.29 -1.67 6.10
CA VAL A 44 11.92 -2.51 4.96
C VAL A 44 12.73 -3.82 4.92
N ALA A 45 14.01 -3.79 5.32
CA ALA A 45 14.84 -4.98 5.45
C ALA A 45 14.32 -5.92 6.56
N ASN A 46 14.00 -5.36 7.74
CA ASN A 46 13.41 -6.12 8.83
C ASN A 46 12.04 -6.71 8.46
N ALA A 47 11.18 -5.93 7.78
CA ALA A 47 9.89 -6.39 7.31
C ALA A 47 10.01 -7.54 6.30
N LEU A 48 10.99 -7.51 5.40
CA LEU A 48 11.23 -8.59 4.45
C LEU A 48 11.51 -9.93 5.16
N GLU A 49 12.39 -9.91 6.16
CA GLU A 49 12.70 -11.11 6.95
C GLU A 49 11.52 -11.57 7.80
N ARG A 50 10.78 -10.63 8.41
CA ARG A 50 9.55 -10.93 9.13
C ARG A 50 8.47 -11.53 8.23
N LEU A 51 8.31 -11.06 7.00
CA LEU A 51 7.35 -11.62 6.03
C LEU A 51 7.69 -13.07 5.70
N LYS A 52 8.95 -13.36 5.38
CA LYS A 52 9.42 -14.73 5.11
C LYS A 52 9.18 -15.64 6.31
N ALA A 53 9.63 -15.22 7.49
CA ALA A 53 9.50 -16.00 8.71
C ALA A 53 8.02 -16.26 9.04
N ARG A 54 7.18 -15.21 9.01
CA ARG A 54 5.76 -15.32 9.33
C ARG A 54 5.01 -16.19 8.33
N TYR A 55 5.30 -16.07 7.04
CA TYR A 55 4.72 -16.93 6.02
C TYR A 55 5.08 -18.41 6.28
N THR A 56 6.34 -18.72 6.55
CA THR A 56 6.78 -20.09 6.85
C THR A 56 6.14 -20.63 8.11
N THR A 57 6.08 -19.84 9.18
CA THR A 57 5.41 -20.23 10.44
C THR A 57 3.93 -20.54 10.22
N GLU A 58 3.22 -19.73 9.42
CA GLU A 58 1.78 -19.88 9.24
C GLU A 58 1.37 -20.92 8.19
N THR A 59 2.23 -21.23 7.22
CA THR A 59 1.91 -22.15 6.12
C THR A 59 2.69 -23.46 6.13
N GLY A 60 3.74 -23.57 6.97
CA GLY A 60 4.63 -24.72 7.01
C GLY A 60 5.57 -24.85 5.81
N SER A 61 5.64 -23.84 4.93
CA SER A 61 6.48 -23.86 3.73
C SER A 61 6.96 -22.46 3.35
N SER A 62 8.02 -22.37 2.53
CA SER A 62 8.46 -21.09 1.96
C SER A 62 7.46 -20.58 0.91
N ALA A 63 7.35 -19.26 0.79
CA ALA A 63 6.51 -18.64 -0.24
C ALA A 63 6.98 -19.06 -1.64
N LYS A 64 6.03 -19.43 -2.51
CA LYS A 64 6.32 -19.75 -3.91
C LYS A 64 6.68 -18.52 -4.74
N GLY A 65 6.08 -17.38 -4.40
CA GLY A 65 6.33 -16.09 -5.04
C GLY A 65 7.60 -15.41 -4.56
N ARG A 66 8.15 -14.54 -5.40
CA ARG A 66 9.28 -13.66 -5.05
C ARG A 66 8.82 -12.60 -4.04
N ILE A 67 9.67 -12.30 -3.08
CA ILE A 67 9.45 -11.22 -2.10
C ILE A 67 10.60 -10.23 -2.24
N ASP A 68 10.28 -9.00 -2.62
CA ASP A 68 11.24 -7.92 -2.82
C ASP A 68 10.96 -6.76 -1.87
N SER A 69 11.99 -5.95 -1.59
CA SER A 69 11.87 -4.70 -0.87
C SER A 69 12.42 -3.53 -1.68
N ARG A 70 11.87 -2.34 -1.45
CA ARG A 70 12.38 -1.07 -1.99
C ARG A 70 12.41 -0.01 -0.90
N VAL A 71 13.49 0.76 -0.87
CA VAL A 71 13.56 1.98 -0.06
C VAL A 71 13.08 3.13 -0.93
N ILE A 72 11.99 3.78 -0.52
CA ILE A 72 11.39 4.86 -1.28
C ILE A 72 10.89 5.96 -0.35
N ASP A 73 11.32 7.18 -0.60
CA ASP A 73 10.60 8.35 -0.11
C ASP A 73 9.44 8.64 -1.06
N ALA A 74 8.24 8.17 -0.71
CA ALA A 74 7.05 8.36 -1.52
C ALA A 74 6.67 9.85 -1.65
N THR A 75 7.18 10.72 -0.79
CA THR A 75 6.92 12.17 -0.84
C THR A 75 7.73 12.86 -1.93
N ASN A 76 8.73 12.17 -2.49
CA ASN A 76 9.57 12.66 -3.58
C ASN A 76 9.03 12.17 -4.94
N PRO A 77 8.48 13.07 -5.79
CA PRO A 77 7.92 12.70 -7.10
C PRO A 77 8.89 12.00 -8.03
N ALA A 78 10.15 12.44 -8.04
CA ALA A 78 11.18 11.86 -8.90
C ALA A 78 11.50 10.42 -8.47
N ALA A 79 11.53 10.17 -7.16
CA ALA A 79 11.78 8.84 -6.62
C ALA A 79 10.61 7.91 -6.94
N VAL A 80 9.36 8.37 -6.79
CA VAL A 80 8.15 7.60 -7.15
C VAL A 80 8.18 7.23 -8.63
N LYS A 81 8.43 8.20 -9.51
CA LYS A 81 8.52 7.95 -10.95
C LYS A 81 9.64 6.97 -11.30
N ALA A 82 10.81 7.09 -10.66
CA ALA A 82 11.93 6.18 -10.86
C ALA A 82 11.59 4.75 -10.42
N LEU A 83 10.90 4.59 -9.28
CA LEU A 83 10.44 3.29 -8.81
C LEU A 83 9.54 2.61 -9.85
N PHE A 84 8.52 3.32 -10.36
CA PHE A 84 7.61 2.73 -11.35
C PHE A 84 8.28 2.48 -12.70
N ALA A 85 9.24 3.32 -13.10
CA ALA A 85 10.06 3.06 -14.29
C ALA A 85 10.94 1.80 -14.14
N GLU A 86 11.49 1.56 -12.94
CA GLU A 86 12.28 0.36 -12.64
C GLU A 86 11.41 -0.90 -12.59
N LEU A 87 10.23 -0.82 -11.95
CA LEU A 87 9.35 -1.97 -11.77
C LEU A 87 8.61 -2.38 -13.05
N GLY A 88 8.35 -1.42 -13.94
CA GLY A 88 7.50 -1.62 -15.11
C GLY A 88 6.05 -1.90 -14.70
N GLU A 89 5.39 -2.78 -15.46
CA GLU A 89 3.98 -3.09 -15.23
C GLU A 89 3.75 -3.99 -14.00
N ILE A 90 2.79 -3.62 -13.17
CA ILE A 90 2.33 -4.39 -12.00
C ILE A 90 0.82 -4.67 -12.09
N ASP A 91 0.31 -5.63 -11.32
CA ASP A 91 -1.12 -5.95 -11.31
C ASP A 91 -1.87 -5.17 -10.22
N HIS A 92 -1.28 -5.03 -9.04
CA HIS A 92 -1.95 -4.38 -7.92
C HIS A 92 -1.00 -3.42 -7.19
N LEU A 93 -1.50 -2.21 -6.95
CA LEU A 93 -0.89 -1.23 -6.05
C LEU A 93 -1.76 -1.09 -4.80
N GLU A 94 -1.16 -1.30 -3.63
CA GLU A 94 -1.69 -0.88 -2.34
C GLU A 94 -0.84 0.28 -1.79
N PHE A 95 -1.51 1.28 -1.24
CA PHE A 95 -0.86 2.40 -0.58
C PHE A 95 -1.48 2.61 0.81
N ASP A 96 -0.72 2.27 1.85
CA ASP A 96 -1.13 2.36 3.24
C ASP A 96 -0.91 3.78 3.82
N LEU A 97 -2.00 4.50 4.07
CA LEU A 97 -1.97 5.84 4.67
C LEU A 97 -2.41 5.83 6.13
N SER A 98 -2.74 4.66 6.69
CA SER A 98 -3.40 4.51 8.00
C SER A 98 -2.53 4.89 9.19
N SER A 99 -1.21 4.95 9.04
CA SER A 99 -0.30 5.27 10.15
C SER A 99 -0.53 6.67 10.74
N GLU A 100 -0.75 6.78 12.04
CA GLU A 100 -1.03 8.07 12.70
C GLU A 100 0.21 8.95 12.90
N LYS A 101 1.42 8.37 12.80
CA LYS A 101 2.70 9.01 13.16
C LYS A 101 3.12 10.18 12.26
N ALA A 102 2.58 10.31 11.05
CA ALA A 102 2.88 11.44 10.15
C ALA A 102 1.81 12.55 10.21
N ARG A 103 1.62 13.16 11.38
CA ARG A 103 0.86 14.42 11.52
C ARG A 103 1.46 15.57 10.70
N SER A 104 2.69 15.42 10.19
CA SER A 104 3.53 16.51 9.69
C SER A 104 3.43 16.83 8.19
N SER A 105 2.54 16.21 7.39
CA SER A 105 2.03 16.87 6.17
C SER A 105 0.95 16.04 5.49
N MET A 106 -0.28 16.56 5.55
CA MET A 106 -1.36 16.18 4.63
C MET A 106 -0.84 16.16 3.18
N ASP A 107 -0.07 17.18 2.80
CA ASP A 107 0.53 17.30 1.47
C ASP A 107 1.37 16.08 1.10
N ALA A 108 2.31 15.68 1.96
CA ALA A 108 3.19 14.57 1.65
C ALA A 108 2.41 13.27 1.43
N ARG A 109 1.38 12.99 2.23
CA ARG A 109 0.57 11.77 2.10
C ARG A 109 -0.36 11.81 0.89
N TYR A 110 -1.07 12.92 0.74
CA TYR A 110 -2.03 13.10 -0.34
C TYR A 110 -1.34 13.09 -1.70
N TRP A 111 -0.32 13.92 -1.87
CA TRP A 111 0.39 14.03 -3.12
C TRP A 111 1.21 12.78 -3.44
N SER A 112 1.82 12.11 -2.45
CA SER A 112 2.57 10.86 -2.70
C SER A 112 1.67 9.75 -3.25
N ALA A 113 0.49 9.56 -2.68
CA ALA A 113 -0.44 8.54 -3.12
C ALA A 113 -1.03 8.85 -4.51
N LEU A 114 -1.38 10.11 -4.78
CA LEU A 114 -1.83 10.51 -6.12
C LEU A 114 -0.72 10.35 -7.17
N GLN A 115 0.51 10.76 -6.85
CA GLN A 115 1.64 10.58 -7.75
C GLN A 115 1.96 9.11 -7.98
N ALA A 116 1.83 8.27 -6.95
CA ALA A 116 1.98 6.83 -7.11
C ALA A 116 0.91 6.26 -8.05
N ALA A 117 -0.35 6.66 -7.89
CA ALA A 117 -1.43 6.24 -8.78
C ALA A 117 -1.22 6.72 -10.23
N GLN A 118 -0.74 7.95 -10.43
CA GLN A 118 -0.42 8.51 -11.75
C GLN A 118 0.79 7.84 -12.40
N SER A 119 1.78 7.42 -11.60
CA SER A 119 3.00 6.79 -12.10
C SER A 119 2.86 5.28 -12.32
N ALA A 120 1.88 4.66 -11.67
CA ALA A 120 1.68 3.21 -11.73
C ALA A 120 1.21 2.76 -13.11
N GLN A 121 1.94 1.80 -13.68
CA GLN A 121 1.53 1.10 -14.90
C GLN A 121 0.80 -0.18 -14.51
N ILE A 122 -0.53 -0.07 -14.34
CA ILE A 122 -1.37 -1.19 -13.91
C ILE A 122 -1.82 -2.01 -15.12
N LYS A 123 -1.56 -3.33 -15.08
CA LYS A 123 -1.99 -4.27 -16.12
C LYS A 123 -3.53 -4.35 -16.23
N PRO A 124 -4.07 -4.74 -17.40
CA PRO A 124 -5.50 -5.01 -17.54
C PRO A 124 -6.02 -6.00 -16.48
N GLY A 125 -7.15 -5.65 -15.85
CA GLY A 125 -7.74 -6.41 -14.73
C GLY A 125 -7.10 -6.13 -13.36
N GLY A 126 -6.07 -5.30 -13.30
CA GLY A 126 -5.40 -4.86 -12.08
C GLY A 126 -6.18 -3.83 -11.27
N SER A 127 -5.57 -3.35 -10.18
CA SER A 127 -6.19 -2.33 -9.33
C SER A 127 -5.24 -1.49 -8.51
N ILE A 128 -5.71 -0.30 -8.15
CA ILE A 128 -5.14 0.58 -7.14
C ILE A 128 -6.06 0.57 -5.92
N THR A 129 -5.49 0.43 -4.72
CA THR A 129 -6.22 0.48 -3.45
C THR A 129 -5.52 1.43 -2.49
N PHE A 130 -6.25 2.43 -2.00
CA PHE A 130 -5.81 3.30 -0.92
C PHE A 130 -6.36 2.82 0.41
N THR A 131 -5.59 2.98 1.50
CA THR A 131 -6.05 2.66 2.86
C THR A 131 -6.12 3.95 3.68
N ILE A 132 -7.33 4.37 4.09
CA ILE A 132 -7.56 5.50 5.01
C ILE A 132 -7.89 4.97 6.43
N GLY A 133 -8.52 5.78 7.30
CA GLY A 133 -8.93 5.34 8.64
C GLY A 133 -10.37 5.74 8.99
N SER A 134 -11.05 4.90 9.76
CA SER A 134 -12.45 5.05 10.21
C SER A 134 -12.78 6.35 10.96
N ALA A 135 -11.76 7.07 11.44
CA ALA A 135 -11.92 8.43 11.93
C ALA A 135 -12.60 9.36 10.90
N PHE A 136 -12.51 9.02 9.61
CA PHE A 136 -13.28 9.64 8.54
C PHE A 136 -14.78 9.68 8.84
N HIS A 137 -15.35 8.57 9.33
CA HIS A 137 -16.77 8.49 9.70
C HIS A 137 -17.04 8.90 11.14
N ASN A 138 -16.10 8.61 12.05
CA ASN A 138 -16.25 8.86 13.49
C ASN A 138 -15.08 9.71 14.02
N PRO A 139 -15.09 11.04 13.77
CA PRO A 139 -13.96 11.90 14.11
C PRO A 139 -13.85 12.19 15.61
N TYR A 140 -12.61 12.23 16.12
CA TYR A 140 -12.31 12.69 17.47
C TYR A 140 -12.01 14.20 17.52
N LYS A 141 -12.05 14.79 18.72
CA LYS A 141 -11.66 16.21 18.92
C LYS A 141 -10.24 16.44 18.41
N LYS A 142 -10.02 17.56 17.69
CA LYS A 142 -8.72 17.99 17.13
C LYS A 142 -8.19 17.14 15.96
N TRP A 143 -9.04 16.34 15.30
CA TRP A 143 -8.64 15.47 14.17
C TRP A 143 -9.06 15.99 12.79
N ALA A 144 -9.51 17.25 12.68
CA ALA A 144 -10.03 17.82 11.44
C ALA A 144 -9.10 17.66 10.22
N LEU A 145 -7.78 17.83 10.41
CA LEU A 145 -6.80 17.67 9.33
C LEU A 145 -6.73 16.21 8.83
N LEU A 146 -6.70 15.24 9.75
CA LEU A 146 -6.65 13.82 9.42
C LEU A 146 -7.91 13.39 8.68
N VAL A 147 -9.07 13.80 9.20
CA VAL A 147 -10.40 13.48 8.65
C VAL A 147 -10.58 14.13 7.27
N GLY A 148 -10.16 15.38 7.11
CA GLY A 148 -10.18 16.10 5.84
C GLY A 148 -9.31 15.42 4.78
N THR A 149 -8.13 14.94 5.17
CA THR A 149 -7.24 14.16 4.29
C THR A 149 -7.93 12.87 3.83
N ALA A 150 -8.56 12.13 4.75
CA ALA A 150 -9.29 10.91 4.42
C ALA A 150 -10.47 11.17 3.46
N GLY A 151 -11.20 12.27 3.66
CA GLY A 151 -12.27 12.70 2.75
C GLY A 151 -11.76 13.10 1.36
N ALA A 152 -10.60 13.76 1.27
CA ALA A 152 -9.96 14.08 0.00
C ALA A 152 -9.58 12.80 -0.76
N PHE A 153 -9.09 11.77 -0.06
CA PHE A 153 -8.81 10.47 -0.66
C PHE A 153 -10.06 9.73 -1.13
N ASP A 154 -11.12 9.72 -0.33
CA ASP A 154 -12.41 9.13 -0.71
C ASP A 154 -12.97 9.78 -1.99
N ALA A 155 -12.93 11.11 -2.07
CA ALA A 155 -13.34 11.85 -3.27
C ALA A 155 -12.42 11.58 -4.48
N ALA A 156 -11.11 11.65 -4.29
CA ALA A 156 -10.14 11.40 -5.36
C ALA A 156 -10.23 9.96 -5.90
N THR A 157 -10.47 8.98 -5.03
CA THR A 157 -10.67 7.57 -5.41
C THR A 157 -11.82 7.42 -6.40
N ARG A 158 -12.96 8.09 -6.16
CA ARG A 158 -14.10 8.06 -7.08
C ARG A 158 -13.77 8.68 -8.43
N ALA A 159 -13.07 9.81 -8.45
CA ALA A 159 -12.64 10.45 -9.70
C ALA A 159 -11.68 9.55 -10.48
N LEU A 160 -10.64 9.05 -9.82
CA LEU A 160 -9.64 8.16 -10.41
C LEU A 160 -10.25 6.85 -10.94
N ALA A 161 -11.27 6.30 -10.27
CA ALA A 161 -11.96 5.10 -10.75
C ALA A 161 -12.65 5.33 -12.11
N VAL A 162 -13.14 6.54 -12.37
CA VAL A 162 -13.73 6.92 -13.66
C VAL A 162 -12.64 7.22 -14.67
N GLU A 163 -11.65 8.03 -14.30
CA GLU A 163 -10.57 8.46 -15.20
C GLU A 163 -9.67 7.32 -15.68
N LEU A 164 -9.39 6.35 -14.80
CA LEU A 164 -8.48 5.24 -15.08
C LEU A 164 -9.20 3.98 -15.59
N ALA A 165 -10.51 4.04 -15.84
CA ALA A 165 -11.25 2.90 -16.37
C ALA A 165 -10.57 2.34 -17.64
N PRO A 166 -10.39 1.01 -17.76
CA PRO A 166 -11.00 -0.06 -16.96
C PRO A 166 -10.22 -0.49 -15.70
N ILE A 167 -9.15 0.22 -15.30
CA ILE A 167 -8.43 -0.06 -14.05
C ILE A 167 -9.35 0.24 -12.86
N ARG A 168 -9.39 -0.67 -11.89
CA ARG A 168 -10.20 -0.48 -10.67
C ARG A 168 -9.43 0.36 -9.67
N VAL A 169 -10.07 1.38 -9.12
CA VAL A 169 -9.51 2.20 -8.03
C VAL A 169 -10.46 2.15 -6.84
N ASN A 170 -9.94 1.80 -5.67
CA ASN A 170 -10.74 1.59 -4.45
C ASN A 170 -10.08 2.25 -3.24
N VAL A 171 -10.88 2.47 -2.21
CA VAL A 171 -10.41 2.92 -0.90
C VAL A 171 -10.98 1.99 0.18
N VAL A 172 -10.16 1.61 1.15
CA VAL A 172 -10.57 0.85 2.33
C VAL A 172 -10.44 1.73 3.57
N CYS A 173 -11.40 1.62 4.49
CA CYS A 173 -11.53 2.47 5.67
C CYS A 173 -11.57 1.62 6.96
N PRO A 174 -10.43 1.03 7.38
CA PRO A 174 -10.35 0.20 8.57
C PRO A 174 -10.70 0.93 9.87
N GLY A 175 -11.26 0.16 10.81
CA GLY A 175 -11.45 0.51 12.22
C GLY A 175 -10.13 0.64 12.98
N ALA A 176 -10.20 0.65 14.31
CA ALA A 176 -9.00 0.46 15.13
C ALA A 176 -8.41 -0.93 14.88
N VAL A 177 -7.13 -0.97 14.48
CA VAL A 177 -6.37 -2.21 14.28
C VAL A 177 -5.20 -2.20 15.24
N ASP A 178 -5.05 -3.29 16.01
CA ASP A 178 -3.88 -3.48 16.85
C ASP A 178 -2.68 -3.80 15.95
N THR A 179 -1.75 -2.85 15.86
CA THR A 179 -0.56 -2.97 15.02
C THR A 179 0.67 -2.54 15.81
N GLU A 180 1.82 -3.10 15.48
CA GLU A 180 3.12 -2.65 16.00
C GLU A 180 3.47 -1.18 15.68
N ALA A 181 2.71 -0.53 14.79
CA ALA A 181 2.90 0.86 14.42
C ALA A 181 2.14 1.83 15.34
N SER A 182 1.17 1.32 16.11
CA SER A 182 0.32 2.05 17.07
C SER A 182 1.03 2.36 18.38
#